data_AF-A0A5D3AZH8-F1
#
_entry.id   AF-A0A5D3AZH8-F1
#
_cell.length_a   1.000
_cell.length_b   1.000
_cell.length_c   1.000
_cell.angle_alpha   90.00
_cell.angle_beta   90.00
_cell.angle_gamma   90.00
#
_symmetry.space_group_name_H-M   'P 1'
#
loop_
_entity.id
_entity.type
_entity.pdbx_description
1 polymer ?
#
loop_
_entity_poly.entity_id
_entity_poly.type
_entity_poly.pdbx_seq_one_letter_code
_entity_poly.pdbx_strand_id
1 'polypeptide(L)'
;MFKKFNPKEDVSSSTSLKSSVQRNIRSQALAQIPFLSLPVYKDPSIAAAAEASAEGEAAPLEEEKKEETSGGGKGKGGKKGGKGKGGKGKGKDKEEKEEKEEEDAGAETVLEEFWPKKDALGLTKCHDRISIYTIQSVPIFFQHFDGPLIPTLKLLHRYPEMLPRVQIDRGAIKFLLAGANMMAPGLLSAGGQLPDGLEKDTIVAIFAEGKQHACGIGKLVASSDEIKKVGKNVAVETICWIGDDLWKVDTIGL
;
A
#
# COMPACT_ATOMS: atom_id res chain seq x y z
N MET A 1 13.15 11.28 5.06
CA MET A 1 13.38 10.93 3.64
C MET A 1 12.68 11.89 2.67
N PHE A 2 11.39 12.21 2.85
CA PHE A 2 10.60 12.98 1.86
C PHE A 2 10.27 14.43 2.24
N LYS A 3 11.17 15.16 2.93
CA LYS A 3 10.88 16.53 3.44
C LYS A 3 10.78 17.62 2.36
N LYS A 4 11.32 17.34 1.17
CA LYS A 4 11.37 18.25 0.02
C LYS A 4 11.07 17.50 -1.27
N PHE A 5 10.24 16.46 -1.18
CA PHE A 5 9.98 15.60 -2.32
C PHE A 5 8.91 16.23 -3.22
N ASN A 6 9.23 16.47 -4.48
CA ASN A 6 8.31 16.99 -5.46
C ASN A 6 8.17 15.98 -6.61
N PRO A 7 7.00 15.32 -6.75
CA PRO A 7 6.80 14.33 -7.80
C PRO A 7 7.10 14.82 -9.22
N LYS A 8 6.98 16.13 -9.50
CA LYS A 8 7.26 16.69 -10.82
C LYS A 8 8.75 16.84 -11.13
N GLU A 9 9.57 17.00 -10.10
CA GLU A 9 11.00 17.29 -10.23
C GLU A 9 11.86 16.09 -9.86
N ASP A 10 11.40 15.28 -8.89
CA ASP A 10 12.19 14.18 -8.33
C ASP A 10 11.94 12.83 -8.97
N VAL A 11 10.89 12.69 -9.78
CA VAL A 11 10.62 11.44 -10.51
C VAL A 11 11.48 11.40 -11.77
N SER A 12 12.36 10.41 -11.86
CA SER A 12 13.26 10.20 -12.99
C SER A 12 12.65 9.31 -14.08
N SER A 13 11.92 8.26 -13.68
CA SER A 13 11.27 7.32 -14.60
C SER A 13 10.19 6.52 -13.90
N SER A 14 9.19 6.07 -14.65
CA SER A 14 8.16 5.16 -14.16
C SER A 14 7.92 4.05 -15.17
N THR A 15 7.91 2.80 -14.71
CA THR A 15 7.79 1.62 -15.58
C THR A 15 6.97 0.51 -14.92
N SER A 16 6.22 -0.25 -15.70
CA SER A 16 5.56 -1.48 -15.21
C SER A 16 6.58 -2.61 -15.14
N LEU A 17 6.62 -3.32 -14.01
CA LEU A 17 7.54 -4.44 -13.81
C LEU A 17 7.07 -5.71 -14.51
N LYS A 18 8.03 -6.53 -14.96
CA LYS A 18 7.77 -7.87 -15.52
C LYS A 18 7.28 -8.82 -14.42
N SER A 19 6.44 -9.79 -14.78
CA SER A 19 5.85 -10.75 -13.83
C SER A 19 6.87 -11.56 -13.02
N SER A 20 8.08 -11.83 -13.55
CA SER A 20 9.15 -12.49 -12.79
C SER A 20 9.69 -11.61 -11.66
N VAL A 21 9.88 -10.32 -11.92
CA VAL A 21 10.36 -9.33 -10.93
C VAL A 21 9.30 -9.09 -9.88
N GLN A 22 8.04 -8.97 -10.29
CA GLN A 22 6.91 -8.84 -9.36
C GLN A 22 6.85 -10.02 -8.37
N ARG A 23 6.99 -11.26 -8.85
CA ARG A 23 7.05 -12.45 -7.98
C ARG A 23 8.19 -12.38 -6.97
N ASN A 24 9.37 -11.93 -7.38
CA ASN A 24 10.50 -11.76 -6.47
C ASN A 24 10.20 -10.72 -5.37
N ILE A 25 9.66 -9.56 -5.74
CA ILE A 25 9.28 -8.50 -4.79
C ILE A 25 8.20 -8.99 -3.82
N ARG A 26 7.21 -9.76 -4.29
CA ARG A 26 6.21 -10.39 -3.41
C ARG A 26 6.87 -11.32 -2.40
N SER A 27 7.78 -12.20 -2.84
CA SER A 27 8.51 -13.09 -1.94
C SER A 27 9.35 -12.31 -0.92
N GLN A 28 9.99 -11.21 -1.33
CA GLN A 28 10.73 -10.33 -0.43
C GLN A 28 9.82 -9.67 0.60
N ALA A 29 8.67 -9.13 0.17
CA ALA A 29 7.70 -8.50 1.06
C ALA A 29 7.15 -9.49 2.10
N LEU A 30 6.79 -10.70 1.68
CA LEU A 30 6.30 -11.77 2.58
C LEU A 30 7.36 -12.23 3.57
N ALA A 31 8.62 -12.34 3.15
CA ALA A 31 9.73 -12.71 4.03
C ALA A 31 10.03 -11.62 5.06
N GLN A 32 9.96 -10.35 4.66
CA GLN A 32 10.27 -9.21 5.53
C GLN A 32 9.11 -8.86 6.47
N ILE A 33 7.87 -9.01 6.00
CA ILE A 33 6.66 -8.60 6.70
C ILE A 33 5.71 -9.81 6.78
N PRO A 34 5.89 -10.69 7.79
CA PRO A 34 5.07 -11.90 7.93
C PRO A 34 3.56 -11.64 8.00
N PHE A 35 3.15 -10.47 8.50
CA PHE A 35 1.75 -10.03 8.55
C PHE A 35 1.05 -10.11 7.19
N LEU A 36 1.79 -9.89 6.09
CA LEU A 36 1.24 -9.93 4.72
C LEU A 36 0.75 -11.32 4.29
N SER A 37 1.22 -12.38 4.97
CA SER A 37 0.82 -13.78 4.71
C SER A 37 -0.43 -14.21 5.48
N LEU A 38 -0.91 -13.40 6.42
CA LEU A 38 -2.08 -13.73 7.22
C LEU A 38 -3.37 -13.69 6.38
N PRO A 39 -4.36 -14.53 6.68
CA PRO A 39 -5.65 -14.49 6.02
C PRO A 39 -6.41 -13.21 6.40
N VAL A 40 -7.10 -12.60 5.45
CA VAL A 40 -7.98 -11.45 5.71
C VAL A 40 -9.22 -11.94 6.44
N TYR A 41 -9.33 -11.62 7.73
CA TYR A 41 -10.59 -11.81 8.44
C TYR A 41 -11.56 -10.69 8.06
N LYS A 42 -12.44 -10.95 7.08
CA LYS A 42 -13.59 -10.09 6.81
C LYS A 42 -14.58 -10.29 7.95
N ASP A 43 -14.53 -9.44 8.97
CA ASP A 43 -15.60 -9.38 9.97
C ASP A 43 -16.91 -8.99 9.25
N PRO A 44 -17.94 -9.86 9.22
CA PRO A 44 -19.19 -9.57 8.53
C PRO A 44 -19.88 -8.30 9.04
N SER A 45 -19.60 -7.86 10.27
CA SER A 45 -20.17 -6.64 10.86
C SER A 45 -19.57 -5.34 10.31
N ILE A 46 -18.31 -5.37 9.88
CA ILE A 46 -17.62 -4.21 9.29
C ILE A 46 -17.95 -4.09 7.80
N ALA A 47 -18.06 -5.21 7.08
CA ALA A 47 -18.51 -5.23 5.69
C ALA A 47 -19.93 -4.66 5.56
N ALA A 48 -20.85 -5.04 6.45
CA ALA A 48 -22.20 -4.49 6.51
C ALA A 48 -22.23 -2.99 6.85
N ALA A 49 -21.31 -2.50 7.69
CA ALA A 49 -21.21 -1.08 8.02
C ALA A 49 -20.65 -0.24 6.85
N ALA A 50 -19.69 -0.79 6.09
CA ALA A 50 -19.14 -0.15 4.90
C ALA A 50 -20.18 -0.08 3.76
N GLU A 51 -20.94 -1.16 3.54
CA GLU A 51 -22.02 -1.19 2.54
C GLU A 51 -23.18 -0.26 2.94
N ALA A 52 -23.56 -0.22 4.22
CA ALA A 52 -24.59 0.70 4.72
C ALA A 52 -24.18 2.18 4.60
N SER A 53 -22.87 2.49 4.66
CA SER A 53 -22.38 3.86 4.45
C SER A 53 -22.34 4.26 2.97
N ALA A 54 -22.28 3.29 2.05
CA ALA A 54 -22.33 3.52 0.60
C ALA A 54 -23.76 3.66 0.07
N GLU A 55 -24.74 3.01 0.70
CA GLU A 55 -26.17 3.14 0.33
C GLU A 55 -26.83 4.42 0.87
N GLY A 56 -26.20 5.13 1.81
CA GLY A 56 -26.71 6.38 2.39
C GLY A 56 -26.55 7.63 1.51
N GLU A 57 -25.81 7.54 0.39
CA GLU A 57 -25.55 8.67 -0.52
C GLU A 57 -26.18 8.46 -1.90
N ALA A 58 -27.41 7.96 -1.93
CA ALA A 58 -28.23 7.97 -3.14
C ALA A 58 -29.66 8.40 -2.82
N ALA A 59 -29.90 9.71 -2.81
CA ALA A 59 -31.24 10.28 -2.94
C ALA A 59 -31.36 11.06 -4.26
N PRO A 60 -32.46 10.90 -5.01
CA PRO A 60 -32.56 11.27 -6.42
C PRO A 60 -32.97 12.74 -6.62
N LEU A 61 -32.53 13.32 -7.73
CA LEU A 61 -33.14 14.51 -8.33
C LEU A 61 -33.72 14.11 -9.70
N GLU A 62 -35.00 13.73 -9.71
CA GLU A 62 -35.92 13.84 -10.85
C GLU A 62 -36.52 15.28 -10.84
N GLU A 63 -36.99 15.96 -11.88
CA GLU A 63 -37.24 15.78 -13.32
C GLU A 63 -37.37 17.24 -13.86
N GLU A 64 -37.19 17.59 -15.14
CA GLU A 64 -38.28 17.54 -16.11
C GLU A 64 -37.81 17.74 -17.57
N LYS A 65 -38.54 17.03 -18.43
CA LYS A 65 -38.48 16.90 -19.89
C LYS A 65 -38.69 18.19 -20.69
N LYS A 66 -38.20 18.16 -21.94
CA LYS A 66 -39.04 18.43 -23.13
C LYS A 66 -38.71 17.47 -24.29
N GLU A 67 -39.77 16.87 -24.83
CA GLU A 67 -39.84 16.07 -26.06
C GLU A 67 -39.65 16.92 -27.32
N GLU A 68 -39.13 16.35 -28.42
CA GLU A 68 -39.95 15.93 -29.59
C GLU A 68 -39.12 15.42 -30.80
N THR A 69 -39.40 14.16 -31.16
CA THR A 69 -39.66 13.59 -32.51
C THR A 69 -38.61 13.42 -33.64
N SER A 70 -38.50 12.16 -34.07
CA SER A 70 -38.76 11.60 -35.42
C SER A 70 -37.62 11.06 -36.31
N GLY A 71 -37.92 9.91 -36.94
CA GLY A 71 -37.27 9.32 -38.13
C GLY A 71 -36.19 8.26 -37.81
N GLY A 72 -36.31 6.95 -38.06
CA GLY A 72 -37.03 6.22 -39.11
C GLY A 72 -36.06 5.77 -40.21
N GLY A 73 -35.63 4.50 -40.24
CA GLY A 73 -34.82 3.99 -41.36
C GLY A 73 -34.22 2.58 -41.20
N LYS A 74 -34.92 1.56 -41.71
CA LYS A 74 -34.41 0.21 -42.00
C LYS A 74 -33.39 0.23 -43.14
N GLY A 75 -32.37 -0.63 -43.08
CA GLY A 75 -31.50 -0.94 -44.23
C GLY A 75 -30.84 -2.32 -44.11
N LYS A 76 -31.31 -3.27 -44.92
CA LYS A 76 -30.79 -4.63 -45.08
C LYS A 76 -29.49 -4.66 -45.91
N GLY A 77 -28.68 -5.70 -45.69
CA GLY A 77 -28.17 -6.54 -46.78
C GLY A 77 -26.66 -6.57 -46.99
N GLY A 78 -26.10 -7.79 -47.12
CA GLY A 78 -24.77 -8.00 -47.70
C GLY A 78 -24.07 -9.26 -47.20
N LYS A 79 -24.22 -10.36 -47.93
CA LYS A 79 -23.66 -11.70 -47.68
C LYS A 79 -22.45 -11.96 -48.59
N LYS A 80 -21.62 -12.93 -48.17
CA LYS A 80 -20.52 -13.66 -48.87
C LYS A 80 -19.15 -12.97 -48.80
N GLY A 81 -18.05 -13.67 -48.53
CA GLY A 81 -17.80 -15.10 -48.33
C GLY A 81 -16.29 -15.37 -48.45
N GLY A 82 -15.81 -16.52 -47.96
CA GLY A 82 -14.49 -17.02 -48.37
C GLY A 82 -13.66 -17.74 -47.31
N LYS A 83 -13.81 -19.07 -47.25
CA LYS A 83 -12.81 -20.13 -47.01
C LYS A 83 -11.58 -19.84 -46.12
N GLY A 84 -11.60 -20.49 -44.95
CA GLY A 84 -10.81 -21.71 -44.71
C GLY A 84 -9.37 -21.55 -44.22
N LYS A 85 -9.10 -22.08 -43.02
CA LYS A 85 -8.13 -23.17 -42.81
C LYS A 85 -8.25 -23.69 -41.38
N GLY A 86 -8.25 -25.02 -41.26
CA GLY A 86 -8.31 -25.72 -40.00
C GLY A 86 -7.08 -25.45 -39.13
N GLY A 87 -7.33 -25.38 -37.83
CA GLY A 87 -6.32 -25.38 -36.77
C GLY A 87 -6.88 -26.18 -35.61
N LYS A 88 -6.49 -27.44 -35.56
CA LYS A 88 -6.84 -28.46 -34.56
C LYS A 88 -6.22 -28.07 -33.21
N GLY A 89 -6.97 -28.19 -32.12
CA GLY A 89 -6.45 -28.40 -30.77
C GLY A 89 -6.05 -27.16 -29.97
N LYS A 90 -7.02 -26.55 -29.29
CA LYS A 90 -6.83 -25.72 -28.07
C LYS A 90 -8.08 -25.87 -27.20
N GLY A 91 -8.29 -27.08 -26.68
CA GLY A 91 -9.42 -27.41 -25.82
C GLY A 91 -9.02 -27.77 -24.39
N LYS A 92 -7.80 -28.28 -24.17
CA LYS A 92 -7.37 -28.78 -22.86
C LYS A 92 -6.64 -27.76 -21.98
N ASP A 93 -5.88 -26.83 -22.58
CA ASP A 93 -5.14 -25.81 -21.80
C ASP A 93 -6.02 -24.71 -21.21
N LYS A 94 -7.30 -24.62 -21.62
CA LYS A 94 -8.25 -23.62 -21.10
C LYS A 94 -8.98 -24.16 -19.88
N GLU A 95 -9.42 -25.42 -19.92
CA GLU A 95 -9.97 -26.13 -18.75
C GLU A 95 -8.90 -26.35 -17.67
N GLU A 96 -7.69 -26.83 -18.00
CA GLU A 96 -6.63 -27.00 -16.96
C GLU A 96 -6.13 -25.67 -16.36
N LYS A 97 -6.33 -24.56 -17.07
CA LYS A 97 -6.00 -23.21 -16.58
C LYS A 97 -7.14 -22.60 -15.77
N GLU A 98 -8.39 -22.85 -16.14
CA GLU A 98 -9.58 -22.48 -15.38
C GLU A 98 -9.69 -23.35 -14.10
N GLU A 99 -9.37 -24.64 -14.16
CA GLU A 99 -9.32 -25.56 -13.00
C GLU A 99 -8.17 -25.22 -12.04
N LYS A 100 -7.02 -24.74 -12.54
CA LYS A 100 -5.95 -24.20 -11.68
C LYS A 100 -6.24 -22.82 -11.11
N GLU A 101 -7.17 -22.07 -11.71
CA GLU A 101 -7.63 -20.79 -11.19
C GLU A 101 -8.74 -20.99 -10.12
N GLU A 102 -9.48 -22.11 -10.15
CA GLU A 102 -10.49 -22.46 -9.12
C GLU A 102 -9.92 -23.14 -7.86
N GLU A 103 -8.74 -23.78 -7.91
CA GLU A 103 -8.11 -24.42 -6.74
C GLU A 103 -7.28 -23.49 -5.83
N ASP A 104 -7.21 -22.17 -6.11
CA ASP A 104 -6.65 -21.15 -5.19
C ASP A 104 -7.77 -20.42 -4.42
N ALA A 105 -8.85 -21.11 -4.06
CA ALA A 105 -9.82 -20.64 -3.06
C ALA A 105 -9.26 -20.75 -1.61
N GLY A 106 -7.94 -20.58 -1.46
CA GLY A 106 -7.19 -20.70 -0.22
C GLY A 106 -6.92 -19.33 0.38
N ALA A 107 -7.86 -18.80 1.14
CA ALA A 107 -7.76 -17.59 1.97
C ALA A 107 -7.03 -16.39 1.32
N GLU A 108 -7.79 -15.41 0.84
CA GLU A 108 -7.25 -14.10 0.45
C GLU A 108 -6.34 -13.59 1.58
N THR A 109 -5.03 -13.56 1.34
CA THR A 109 -4.06 -13.02 2.29
C THR A 109 -4.12 -11.50 2.26
N VAL A 110 -3.63 -10.84 3.31
CA VAL A 110 -3.55 -9.37 3.35
C VAL A 110 -2.85 -8.82 2.10
N LEU A 111 -1.80 -9.50 1.61
CA LEU A 111 -1.10 -9.09 0.39
C LEU A 111 -1.98 -9.18 -0.86
N GLU A 112 -2.78 -10.24 -1.01
CA GLU A 112 -3.67 -10.41 -2.15
C GLU A 112 -4.82 -9.40 -2.14
N GLU A 113 -5.22 -8.89 -0.97
CA GLU A 113 -6.29 -7.88 -0.84
C GLU A 113 -5.91 -6.54 -1.49
N PHE A 114 -4.71 -6.01 -1.21
CA PHE A 114 -4.28 -4.72 -1.76
C PHE A 114 -3.38 -4.86 -3.00
N TRP A 115 -2.77 -6.02 -3.22
CA TRP A 115 -1.98 -6.30 -4.42
C TRP A 115 -2.34 -7.66 -5.02
N PRO A 116 -3.44 -7.79 -5.77
CA PRO A 116 -3.78 -9.05 -6.44
C PRO A 116 -2.71 -9.50 -7.44
N LYS A 117 -2.49 -10.81 -7.61
CA LYS A 117 -1.54 -11.36 -8.62
C LYS A 117 -1.74 -10.87 -10.05
N LYS A 118 -2.97 -10.48 -10.41
CA LYS A 118 -3.33 -9.97 -11.75
C LYS A 118 -2.91 -8.51 -11.97
N ASP A 119 -2.74 -7.75 -10.89
CA ASP A 119 -2.44 -6.32 -10.97
C ASP A 119 -0.95 -6.10 -11.18
N ALA A 120 -0.62 -5.29 -12.18
CA ALA A 120 0.76 -4.97 -12.50
C ALA A 120 1.37 -4.01 -11.48
N LEU A 121 2.57 -4.34 -10.99
CA LEU A 121 3.33 -3.43 -10.12
C LEU A 121 4.09 -2.40 -10.96
N GLY A 122 3.81 -1.13 -10.71
CA GLY A 122 4.61 0.00 -11.17
C GLY A 122 5.86 0.19 -10.30
N LEU A 123 6.96 0.58 -10.94
CA LEU A 123 8.17 1.06 -10.28
C LEU A 123 8.44 2.48 -10.75
N THR A 124 8.33 3.43 -9.82
CA THR A 124 8.70 4.83 -10.01
C THR A 124 10.05 5.09 -9.34
N LYS A 125 11.07 5.36 -10.15
CA LYS A 125 12.41 5.71 -9.67
C LYS A 125 12.51 7.21 -9.46
N CYS A 126 12.95 7.60 -8.28
CA CYS A 126 13.14 8.99 -7.91
C CYS A 126 14.63 9.33 -7.73
N HIS A 127 14.92 10.61 -7.57
CA HIS A 127 16.22 11.08 -7.09
C HIS A 127 16.58 10.47 -5.72
N ASP A 128 17.84 10.61 -5.31
CA ASP A 128 18.39 10.03 -4.09
C ASP A 128 18.26 8.49 -3.99
N ARG A 129 18.14 7.81 -5.14
CA ARG A 129 18.01 6.35 -5.25
C ARG A 129 16.80 5.80 -4.47
N ILE A 130 15.70 6.55 -4.49
CA ILE A 130 14.43 6.10 -3.95
C ILE A 130 13.63 5.38 -5.04
N SER A 131 13.12 4.20 -4.73
CA SER A 131 12.22 3.42 -5.57
C SER A 131 10.84 3.37 -4.90
N ILE A 132 9.80 3.81 -5.58
CA ILE A 132 8.42 3.75 -5.10
C ILE A 132 7.67 2.72 -5.94
N TYR A 133 7.05 1.76 -5.26
CA TYR A 133 6.24 0.71 -5.85
C TYR A 133 4.77 1.12 -5.80
N THR A 134 4.11 1.06 -6.96
CA THR A 134 2.75 1.53 -7.11
C THR A 134 1.83 0.47 -7.71
N ILE A 135 0.56 0.51 -7.34
CA ILE A 135 -0.51 -0.28 -7.96
C ILE A 135 -1.56 0.70 -8.41
N GLN A 136 -1.91 0.69 -9.69
CA GLN A 136 -2.86 1.65 -10.27
C GLN A 136 -2.48 3.10 -9.88
N SER A 137 -1.20 3.44 -10.04
CA SER A 137 -0.59 4.73 -9.61
C SER A 137 -0.56 5.00 -8.11
N VAL A 138 -1.16 4.17 -7.24
CA VAL A 138 -1.18 4.38 -5.78
C VAL A 138 0.10 3.84 -5.12
N PRO A 139 0.86 4.65 -4.36
CA PRO A 139 2.04 4.18 -3.64
C PRO A 139 1.72 3.18 -2.54
N ILE A 140 2.35 2.00 -2.58
CA ILE A 140 2.19 0.95 -1.56
C ILE A 140 3.45 0.74 -0.72
N PHE A 141 4.61 0.66 -1.38
CA PHE A 141 5.92 0.52 -0.74
C PHE A 141 6.89 1.52 -1.33
N PHE A 142 7.92 1.85 -0.57
CA PHE A 142 9.10 2.52 -1.06
C PHE A 142 10.36 1.84 -0.51
N GLN A 143 11.45 2.03 -1.21
CA GLN A 143 12.75 1.46 -0.88
C GLN A 143 13.81 2.52 -1.15
N HIS A 144 14.79 2.59 -0.28
CA HIS A 144 15.95 3.46 -0.46
C HIS A 144 17.15 2.59 -0.74
N PHE A 145 17.76 2.77 -1.92
CA PHE A 145 18.81 1.88 -2.45
C PHE A 145 18.33 0.42 -2.44
N ASP A 146 19.15 -0.50 -1.94
CA ASP A 146 18.86 -1.92 -1.76
C ASP A 146 18.40 -2.23 -0.31
N GLY A 147 17.86 -1.23 0.38
CA GLY A 147 17.34 -1.36 1.74
C GLY A 147 16.07 -2.20 1.85
N PRO A 148 15.47 -2.28 3.05
CA PRO A 148 14.20 -2.97 3.24
C PRO A 148 13.06 -2.30 2.46
N LEU A 149 12.01 -3.07 2.13
CA LEU A 149 10.75 -2.53 1.64
C LEU A 149 10.00 -1.87 2.79
N ILE A 150 9.67 -0.60 2.66
CA ILE A 150 8.98 0.17 3.69
C ILE A 150 7.58 0.49 3.20
N PRO A 151 6.51 0.14 3.94
CA PRO A 151 5.15 0.49 3.53
C PRO A 151 4.94 2.00 3.57
N THR A 152 4.04 2.51 2.74
CA THR A 152 3.60 3.90 2.87
C THR A 152 2.78 4.08 4.14
N LEU A 153 2.78 5.30 4.69
CA LEU A 153 2.01 5.59 5.91
C LEU A 153 0.50 5.35 5.70
N LYS A 154 -0.01 5.60 4.49
CA LYS A 154 -1.40 5.32 4.09
C LYS A 154 -1.71 3.81 4.14
N LEU A 155 -0.81 2.97 3.61
CA LEU A 155 -0.97 1.51 3.69
C LEU A 155 -0.93 1.02 5.14
N LEU A 156 0.00 1.57 5.94
CA LEU A 156 0.13 1.25 7.37
C LEU A 156 -1.10 1.67 8.18
N HIS A 157 -1.81 2.74 7.81
CA HIS A 157 -3.06 3.13 8.47
C HIS A 157 -4.18 2.11 8.25
N ARG A 158 -4.23 1.47 7.06
CA ARG A 158 -5.17 0.39 6.77
C ARG A 158 -4.81 -0.91 7.49
N TYR A 159 -3.52 -1.17 7.66
CA TYR A 159 -3.01 -2.37 8.32
C TYR A 159 -1.98 -2.04 9.42
N PRO A 160 -2.42 -1.57 10.61
CA PRO A 160 -1.53 -1.06 11.66
C PRO A 160 -0.56 -2.11 12.23
N GLU A 161 -0.94 -3.38 12.17
CA GLU A 161 -0.15 -4.51 12.68
C GLU A 161 0.97 -4.97 11.73
N MET A 162 1.09 -4.32 10.56
CA MET A 162 2.14 -4.62 9.59
C MET A 162 3.55 -4.37 10.13
N LEU A 163 3.72 -3.43 11.05
CA LEU A 163 5.01 -3.07 11.64
C LEU A 163 4.92 -3.03 13.17
N PRO A 164 6.01 -3.35 13.90
CA PRO A 164 6.05 -3.17 15.35
C PRO A 164 5.77 -1.72 15.74
N ARG A 165 4.88 -1.57 16.73
CA ARG A 165 4.49 -0.26 17.26
C ARG A 165 5.50 0.25 18.29
N VAL A 166 5.95 1.48 18.11
CA VAL A 166 6.58 2.31 19.16
C VAL A 166 5.70 3.53 19.43
N GLN A 167 5.63 3.98 20.67
CA GLN A 167 4.83 5.15 21.05
C GLN A 167 5.72 6.26 21.58
N ILE A 168 5.53 7.47 21.07
CA ILE A 168 6.15 8.68 21.55
C ILE A 168 5.20 9.45 22.47
N ASP A 169 5.76 10.16 23.45
CA ASP A 169 4.99 11.07 24.29
C ASP A 169 4.45 12.30 23.53
N ARG A 170 3.55 13.02 24.20
CA ARG A 170 2.96 14.27 23.67
C ARG A 170 4.01 15.33 23.30
N GLY A 171 5.12 15.40 24.03
CA GLY A 171 6.16 16.41 23.83
C GLY A 171 6.91 16.21 22.51
N ALA A 172 7.09 14.95 22.11
CA ALA A 172 7.77 14.55 20.88
C ALA A 172 6.94 14.77 19.60
N ILE A 173 5.61 14.85 19.70
CA ILE A 173 4.70 14.93 18.52
C ILE A 173 5.09 16.06 17.58
N LYS A 174 5.28 17.29 18.11
CA LYS A 174 5.62 18.46 17.28
C LYS A 174 6.94 18.29 16.52
N PHE A 175 7.88 17.55 17.10
CA PHE A 175 9.20 17.32 16.51
C PHE A 175 9.12 16.25 15.43
N LEU A 176 8.31 15.20 15.64
CA LEU A 176 8.04 14.19 14.62
C LEU A 176 7.41 14.82 13.37
N LEU A 177 6.42 15.69 13.54
CA LEU A 177 5.77 16.39 12.42
C LEU A 177 6.71 17.36 11.68
N ALA A 178 7.81 17.77 12.32
CA ALA A 178 8.88 18.55 11.69
C ALA A 178 9.94 17.66 10.99
N GLY A 179 9.81 16.33 11.07
CA GLY A 179 10.74 15.35 10.52
C GLY A 179 12.00 15.12 11.36
N ALA A 180 11.96 15.42 12.66
CA ALA A 180 13.08 15.16 13.56
C ALA A 180 13.14 13.67 13.94
N ASN A 181 14.34 13.19 14.29
CA ASN A 181 14.52 11.84 14.83
C ASN A 181 13.98 11.71 16.25
N MET A 182 13.50 10.53 16.61
CA MET A 182 12.94 10.29 17.94
C MET A 182 14.03 9.88 18.93
N MET A 183 14.07 10.60 20.04
CA MET A 183 15.05 10.42 21.10
C MET A 183 14.55 9.39 22.12
N ALA A 184 15.47 8.62 22.70
CA ALA A 184 15.15 7.60 23.70
C ALA A 184 14.26 8.12 24.86
N PRO A 185 14.47 9.31 25.44
CA PRO A 185 13.60 9.82 26.50
C PRO A 185 12.12 9.94 26.10
N GLY A 186 11.82 10.24 24.84
CA GLY A 186 10.44 10.38 24.36
C GLY A 186 9.69 9.05 24.20
N LEU A 187 10.43 7.93 24.16
CA LEU A 187 9.91 6.57 24.10
C LEU A 187 9.87 5.88 25.46
N LEU A 188 10.64 6.38 26.44
CA LEU A 188 10.79 5.81 27.78
C LEU A 188 10.09 6.63 28.87
N SER A 189 9.48 7.76 28.50
CA SER A 189 8.66 8.58 29.40
C SER A 189 7.32 7.91 29.69
N ALA A 190 6.53 8.47 30.62
CA ALA A 190 5.24 7.90 31.02
C ALA A 190 4.22 7.76 29.86
N GLY A 191 4.33 8.61 28.84
CA GLY A 191 3.51 8.54 27.61
C GLY A 191 4.18 7.79 26.45
N GLY A 192 5.46 7.46 26.60
CA GLY A 192 6.23 6.68 25.61
C GLY A 192 6.10 5.18 25.85
N GLN A 193 6.22 4.40 24.78
CA GLN A 193 6.24 2.94 24.86
C GLN A 193 7.21 2.37 23.83
N LEU A 194 8.22 1.67 24.32
CA LEU A 194 9.14 0.88 23.49
C LEU A 194 8.96 -0.60 23.85
N PRO A 195 8.43 -1.46 22.95
CA PRO A 195 8.35 -2.88 23.18
C PRO A 195 9.75 -3.51 23.25
N ASP A 196 9.86 -4.61 24.00
CA ASP A 196 11.07 -5.42 24.11
C ASP A 196 11.25 -6.35 22.90
N GLY A 197 12.47 -6.86 22.72
CA GLY A 197 12.78 -7.86 21.68
C GLY A 197 12.92 -7.31 20.26
N LEU A 198 12.89 -5.99 20.08
CA LEU A 198 13.20 -5.38 18.78
C LEU A 198 14.72 -5.27 18.57
N GLU A 199 15.18 -5.73 17.42
CA GLU A 199 16.58 -5.66 17.01
C GLU A 199 16.92 -4.32 16.36
N LYS A 200 18.22 -4.02 16.29
CA LYS A 200 18.74 -2.87 15.55
C LYS A 200 18.33 -2.95 14.07
N ASP A 201 18.12 -1.79 13.45
CA ASP A 201 17.69 -1.64 12.05
C ASP A 201 16.27 -2.16 11.73
N THR A 202 15.51 -2.61 12.73
CA THR A 202 14.08 -2.94 12.57
C THR A 202 13.28 -1.69 12.19
N ILE A 203 12.42 -1.84 11.18
CA ILE A 203 11.46 -0.80 10.76
C ILE A 203 10.27 -0.82 11.70
N VAL A 204 9.92 0.35 12.25
CA VAL A 204 8.89 0.50 13.28
C VAL A 204 7.88 1.57 12.91
N ALA A 205 6.63 1.36 13.32
CA ALA A 205 5.56 2.34 13.24
C ALA A 205 5.57 3.25 14.47
N ILE A 206 5.68 4.56 14.26
CA ILE A 206 5.72 5.56 15.33
C ILE A 206 4.31 6.08 15.60
N PHE A 207 3.76 5.73 16.75
CA PHE A 207 2.47 6.21 17.25
C PHE A 207 2.67 7.35 18.24
N ALA A 208 1.70 8.24 18.33
CA ALA A 208 1.68 9.29 19.34
C ALA A 208 0.71 8.93 20.47
N GLU A 209 1.05 9.32 21.69
CA GLU A 209 0.16 9.21 22.85
C GLU A 209 -1.23 9.81 22.55
N GLY A 210 -2.28 9.00 22.69
CA GLY A 210 -3.66 9.39 22.43
C GLY A 210 -4.07 9.45 20.96
N LYS A 211 -3.26 8.91 20.03
CA LYS A 211 -3.61 8.78 18.60
C LYS A 211 -3.73 7.31 18.20
N GLN A 212 -4.74 7.02 17.37
CA GLN A 212 -5.02 5.67 16.88
C GLN A 212 -4.17 5.28 15.66
N HIS A 213 -3.74 6.25 14.86
CA HIS A 213 -2.98 6.01 13.64
C HIS A 213 -1.49 6.32 13.84
N ALA A 214 -0.63 5.62 13.10
CA ALA A 214 0.80 5.89 13.07
C ALA A 214 1.05 7.33 12.56
N CYS A 215 1.87 8.09 13.26
CA CYS A 215 2.27 9.45 12.88
C CYS A 215 3.53 9.46 12.01
N GLY A 216 4.25 8.34 11.95
CA GLY A 216 5.38 8.16 11.05
C GLY A 216 5.93 6.74 11.07
N ILE A 217 6.95 6.51 10.25
CA ILE A 217 7.71 5.26 10.18
C ILE A 217 9.17 5.62 10.39
N GLY A 218 9.86 4.78 11.16
CA GLY A 218 11.27 4.96 11.41
C GLY A 218 12.02 3.64 11.47
N LYS A 219 13.33 3.75 11.69
CA LYS A 219 14.23 2.62 11.85
C LYS A 219 14.95 2.73 13.20
N LEU A 220 15.01 1.63 13.94
CA LEU A 220 15.76 1.59 15.19
C LEU A 220 17.27 1.71 14.96
N VAL A 221 17.92 2.58 15.74
CA VAL A 221 19.38 2.80 15.67
C VAL A 221 20.16 1.75 16.48
N ALA A 222 19.51 1.16 17.48
CA ALA A 222 20.04 0.16 18.40
C ALA A 222 18.91 -0.80 18.82
N SER A 223 19.22 -1.89 19.51
CA SER A 223 18.17 -2.80 20.01
C SER A 223 17.31 -2.11 21.08
N SER A 224 16.06 -2.58 21.23
CA SER A 224 15.15 -2.09 22.27
C SER A 224 15.77 -2.12 23.68
N ASP A 225 16.48 -3.20 24.01
CA ASP A 225 17.18 -3.36 25.28
C ASP A 225 18.32 -2.34 25.46
N GLU A 226 19.11 -2.09 24.41
CA GLU A 226 20.18 -1.09 24.44
C GLU A 226 19.63 0.32 24.61
N ILE A 227 18.55 0.65 23.91
CA ILE A 227 17.88 1.95 24.02
C ILE A 227 17.35 2.16 25.44
N LYS A 228 16.74 1.14 26.04
CA LYS A 228 16.26 1.17 27.44
C LYS A 228 17.40 1.34 28.44
N LYS A 229 18.53 0.65 28.22
CA LYS A 229 19.71 0.72 29.09
C LYS A 229 20.39 2.10 29.03
N VAL A 230 20.56 2.67 27.85
CA VAL A 230 21.25 3.96 27.66
C VAL A 230 20.34 5.13 28.03
N GLY A 231 19.06 5.06 27.63
CA GLY A 231 18.04 6.06 27.95
C GLY A 231 18.29 7.46 27.36
N LYS A 232 19.25 7.61 26.44
CA LYS A 232 19.69 8.87 25.84
C LYS A 232 19.95 8.68 24.35
N ASN A 233 20.16 9.79 23.63
CA ASN A 233 20.43 9.85 22.19
C ASN A 233 19.24 9.43 21.30
N VAL A 234 19.49 9.37 20.00
CA VAL A 234 18.51 8.95 18.99
C VAL A 234 18.22 7.47 19.16
N ALA A 235 16.94 7.13 19.31
CA ALA A 235 16.46 5.76 19.37
C ALA A 235 15.93 5.31 18.01
N VAL A 236 15.17 6.18 17.34
CA VAL A 236 14.55 5.89 16.04
C VAL A 236 14.88 6.99 15.05
N GLU A 237 15.51 6.62 13.94
CA GLU A 237 15.71 7.48 12.78
C GLU A 237 14.38 7.57 12.01
N THR A 238 13.89 8.80 11.80
CA THR A 238 12.57 9.01 11.16
C THR A 238 12.71 8.99 9.64
N ILE A 239 11.95 8.13 8.98
CA ILE A 239 12.00 7.93 7.54
C ILE A 239 10.90 8.75 6.85
N CYS A 240 9.65 8.54 7.25
CA CYS A 240 8.49 9.27 6.77
C CYS A 240 7.56 9.62 7.94
N TRP A 241 6.76 10.66 7.77
CA TRP A 241 5.83 11.13 8.80
C TRP A 241 4.62 11.79 8.16
N ILE A 242 3.55 11.92 8.94
CA ILE A 242 2.34 12.57 8.47
C ILE A 242 2.62 14.04 8.14
N GLY A 243 2.24 14.46 6.94
CA GLY A 243 2.50 15.82 6.44
C GLY A 243 3.85 16.01 5.76
N ASP A 244 4.67 14.96 5.62
CA ASP A 244 5.77 14.97 4.64
C ASP A 244 5.23 15.05 3.20
N ASP A 245 6.11 15.22 2.22
CA ASP A 245 5.62 15.45 0.86
C ASP A 245 5.13 14.17 0.19
N LEU A 246 5.64 12.99 0.54
CA LEU A 246 5.09 11.73 0.05
C LEU A 246 3.68 11.48 0.58
N TRP A 247 3.38 11.88 1.82
CA TRP A 247 2.04 11.79 2.41
C TRP A 247 0.98 12.54 1.60
N LYS A 248 1.35 13.69 1.01
CA LYS A 248 0.47 14.52 0.18
C LYS A 248 0.24 13.95 -1.22
N VAL A 249 0.97 12.91 -1.60
CA VAL A 249 0.87 12.29 -2.91
C VAL A 249 -0.16 11.16 -2.85
N ASP A 250 -1.25 11.30 -3.59
CA ASP A 250 -2.26 10.25 -3.75
C ASP A 250 -1.88 9.27 -4.85
N THR A 251 -1.36 9.80 -5.96
CA THR A 251 -0.95 9.02 -7.13
C THR A 251 0.41 9.46 -7.63
N ILE A 252 1.25 8.52 -8.03
CA ILE A 252 2.56 8.77 -8.62
C ILE A 252 2.89 7.74 -9.70
N GLY A 253 3.60 8.18 -10.73
CA GLY A 253 4.09 7.29 -11.76
C GLY A 253 3.08 6.99 -12.86
N LEU A 254 2.96 5.70 -13.21
CA LEU A 254 2.12 5.21 -14.30
C LEU A 254 0.67 5.04 -13.86
#